data_AF-A0AAU9FHH3-F1
#
_entry.id   AF-A0AAU9FHH3-F1
#
_cell.length_a   1.000
_cell.length_b   1.000
_cell.length_c   1.000
_cell.angle_alpha   90.00
_cell.angle_beta   90.00
_cell.angle_gamma   90.00
#
_symmetry.space_group_name_H-M   'P 1'
#
loop_
_entity.id
_entity.type
_entity.pdbx_description
1 polymer ?
#
loop_
_entity_poly.entity_id
_entity_poly.type
_entity_poly.pdbx_seq_one_letter_code
_entity_poly.pdbx_strand_id
1 'polypeptide(L)'
;MNKKTFEILAENCKQLECLILGDNIVNLRWPYELICQLPRLRHLQVHYKKGLRHELIEGFVNKKDSHLESLILKGCELSLHQVQHICKISTLKELHVPSKIVPLADLQKLTNLLYLHITMPDMGPNQDLDLKKALSRVQASVTEQKERRGLAYSYVNIPPTLMN
;
A
#
# COMPACT_ATOMS: atom_id res chain seq x y z
N MET A 1 -9.99 15.07 -12.68
CA MET A 1 -11.18 14.21 -12.86
C MET A 1 -12.16 14.54 -11.74
N ASN A 2 -13.47 14.52 -11.97
CA ASN A 2 -14.49 14.85 -10.96
C ASN A 2 -15.32 13.59 -10.61
N LYS A 3 -16.16 13.66 -9.56
CA LYS A 3 -16.97 12.53 -9.09
C LYS A 3 -17.79 11.89 -10.22
N LYS A 4 -18.49 12.70 -11.02
CA LYS A 4 -19.33 12.22 -12.13
C LYS A 4 -18.54 11.47 -13.18
N THR A 5 -17.34 11.95 -13.54
CA THR A 5 -16.44 11.24 -14.45
C THR A 5 -16.02 9.88 -13.88
N PHE A 6 -15.78 9.80 -12.57
CA PHE A 6 -15.42 8.54 -11.94
C PHE A 6 -16.60 7.57 -11.86
N GLU A 7 -17.81 8.04 -11.56
CA GLU A 7 -19.02 7.20 -11.57
C GLU A 7 -19.22 6.58 -12.96
N ILE A 8 -19.09 7.37 -14.02
CA ILE A 8 -19.14 6.86 -15.40
C ILE A 8 -18.06 5.80 -15.64
N LEU A 9 -16.83 6.01 -15.17
CA LEU A 9 -15.77 5.00 -15.28
C LEU A 9 -16.11 3.74 -14.48
N ALA A 10 -16.62 3.86 -13.26
CA ALA A 10 -16.98 2.72 -12.43
C ALA A 10 -18.13 1.90 -13.03
N GLU A 11 -19.11 2.57 -13.64
CA GLU A 11 -20.24 1.95 -14.33
C GLU A 11 -19.82 1.21 -15.60
N ASN A 12 -18.90 1.79 -16.38
CA ASN A 12 -18.52 1.27 -17.69
C ASN A 12 -17.30 0.33 -17.64
N CYS A 13 -16.38 0.52 -16.70
CA CYS A 13 -15.13 -0.21 -16.60
C CYS A 13 -15.20 -1.36 -15.58
N LYS A 14 -16.23 -2.20 -15.68
CA LYS A 14 -16.42 -3.38 -14.80
C LYS A 14 -15.29 -4.42 -14.90
N GLN A 15 -14.47 -4.31 -15.94
CA GLN A 15 -13.31 -5.17 -16.20
C GLN A 15 -11.98 -4.57 -15.73
N LEU A 16 -12.01 -3.40 -15.09
CA LEU A 16 -10.79 -2.70 -14.70
C LEU A 16 -10.08 -3.43 -13.56
N GLU A 17 -8.90 -3.99 -13.84
CA GLU A 17 -8.08 -4.69 -12.85
C GLU A 17 -6.99 -3.80 -12.24
N CYS A 18 -6.57 -2.75 -12.93
CA CYS A 18 -5.50 -1.85 -12.49
C CYS A 18 -5.94 -0.39 -12.57
N LEU A 19 -5.70 0.36 -11.49
CA LEU A 19 -5.99 1.79 -11.43
C LEU A 19 -4.83 2.54 -10.80
N ILE A 20 -4.39 3.61 -11.46
CA ILE A 20 -3.36 4.52 -10.96
C ILE A 20 -3.97 5.91 -10.82
N LEU A 21 -3.91 6.47 -9.61
CA LEU A 21 -4.38 7.81 -9.29
C LEU A 21 -3.19 8.70 -8.96
N GLY A 22 -2.89 9.66 -9.84
CA GLY A 22 -1.76 10.58 -9.66
C GLY A 22 -2.05 11.74 -8.69
N ASP A 23 -0.99 12.46 -8.32
CA ASP A 23 -0.99 13.56 -7.32
C ASP A 23 -2.05 14.65 -7.54
N ASN A 24 -2.42 14.91 -8.78
CA ASN A 24 -3.38 15.97 -9.14
C ASN A 24 -4.84 15.52 -9.03
N ILE A 25 -5.06 14.24 -8.82
CA ILE A 25 -6.36 13.60 -8.75
C ILE A 25 -6.76 13.49 -7.28
N VAL A 26 -5.85 13.03 -6.43
CA VAL A 26 -6.18 12.63 -5.05
C VAL A 26 -6.24 13.85 -4.13
N ASN A 27 -7.45 14.39 -3.92
CA ASN A 27 -7.72 15.47 -2.95
C ASN A 27 -8.75 15.03 -1.88
N LEU A 28 -8.93 15.84 -0.84
CA LEU A 28 -9.83 15.51 0.28
C LEU A 28 -11.31 15.33 -0.13
N ARG A 29 -11.72 15.87 -1.28
CA ARG A 29 -13.09 15.80 -1.81
C ARG A 29 -13.29 14.62 -2.77
N TRP A 30 -12.28 13.79 -2.97
CA TRP A 30 -12.41 12.62 -3.83
C TRP A 30 -13.35 11.58 -3.20
N PRO A 31 -14.27 10.98 -3.96
CA PRO A 31 -15.13 9.92 -3.49
C PRO A 31 -14.36 8.58 -3.50
N TYR A 32 -13.49 8.39 -2.52
CA TYR A 32 -12.64 7.19 -2.38
C TYR A 32 -13.45 5.90 -2.30
N GLU A 33 -14.66 5.97 -1.76
CA GLU A 33 -15.62 4.87 -1.67
C GLU A 33 -15.97 4.27 -3.03
N LEU A 34 -15.95 5.06 -4.11
CA LEU A 34 -16.26 4.57 -5.44
C LEU A 34 -15.16 3.68 -6.01
N ILE A 35 -13.90 3.90 -5.61
CA ILE A 35 -12.78 3.05 -6.05
C ILE A 35 -13.01 1.62 -5.55
N CYS A 36 -13.47 1.50 -4.30
CA CYS A 36 -13.78 0.23 -3.68
C CYS A 36 -14.95 -0.48 -4.38
N GLN A 37 -15.79 0.21 -5.14
CA GLN A 37 -16.89 -0.40 -5.90
C GLN A 37 -16.46 -1.08 -7.21
N LEU A 38 -15.23 -0.86 -7.68
CA LEU A 38 -14.72 -1.49 -8.90
C LEU A 38 -14.62 -3.01 -8.71
N PRO A 39 -15.42 -3.82 -9.43
CA PRO A 39 -15.64 -5.22 -9.06
C PRO A 39 -14.43 -6.12 -9.30
N ARG A 40 -13.58 -5.79 -10.30
CA ARG A 40 -12.39 -6.58 -10.66
C ARG A 40 -11.07 -5.91 -10.31
N LEU A 41 -11.08 -4.82 -9.53
CA LEU A 41 -9.86 -4.11 -9.19
C LEU A 41 -8.94 -4.97 -8.33
N ARG A 42 -7.73 -5.23 -8.83
CA ARG A 42 -6.68 -6.04 -8.19
C ARG A 42 -5.45 -5.21 -7.83
N HIS A 43 -5.16 -4.17 -8.60
CA HIS A 43 -3.97 -3.34 -8.41
C HIS A 43 -4.38 -1.87 -8.28
N LEU A 44 -4.06 -1.27 -7.14
CA LEU A 44 -4.31 0.14 -6.89
C LEU A 44 -3.02 0.86 -6.54
N GLN A 45 -2.70 1.89 -7.31
CA GLN A 45 -1.66 2.84 -6.97
C GLN A 45 -2.27 4.23 -6.72
N VAL A 46 -1.96 4.84 -5.59
CA VAL A 46 -2.45 6.16 -5.20
C VAL A 46 -1.29 7.06 -4.82
N HIS A 47 -1.17 8.19 -5.51
CA HIS A 47 -0.23 9.26 -5.19
C HIS A 47 -0.98 10.39 -4.50
N TYR A 48 -0.56 10.79 -3.30
CA TYR A 48 -1.29 11.77 -2.48
C TYR A 48 -0.36 12.76 -1.75
N LYS A 49 -0.79 14.02 -1.70
CA LYS A 49 -0.02 15.12 -1.06
C LYS A 49 -0.56 15.59 0.28
N LYS A 50 -1.83 15.35 0.61
CA LYS A 50 -2.51 15.94 1.78
C LYS A 50 -3.11 14.89 2.74
N GLY A 51 -2.37 13.79 2.91
CA GLY A 51 -2.81 12.64 3.68
C GLY A 51 -3.80 11.76 2.92
N LEU A 52 -3.84 10.48 3.30
CA LEU A 52 -4.79 9.51 2.75
C LEU A 52 -6.05 9.46 3.62
N ARG A 53 -7.22 9.51 3.00
CA ARG A 53 -8.50 9.41 3.69
C ARG A 53 -8.73 8.01 4.23
N HIS A 54 -9.25 7.92 5.45
CA HIS A 54 -9.52 6.64 6.11
C HIS A 54 -10.52 5.80 5.33
N GLU A 55 -11.50 6.46 4.71
CA GLU A 55 -12.60 5.85 3.97
C GLU A 55 -12.12 5.03 2.76
N LEU A 56 -10.98 5.39 2.16
CA LEU A 56 -10.37 4.55 1.12
C LEU A 56 -9.97 3.18 1.69
N ILE A 57 -9.25 3.20 2.81
CA ILE A 57 -8.73 1.99 3.43
C ILE A 57 -9.91 1.15 3.96
N GLU A 58 -10.83 1.79 4.67
CA GLU A 58 -12.02 1.15 5.21
C GLU A 58 -12.88 0.51 4.12
N GLY A 59 -13.04 1.17 2.98
CA GLY A 59 -13.80 0.64 1.86
C GLY A 59 -13.19 -0.66 1.29
N PHE A 60 -11.86 -0.82 1.29
CA PHE A 60 -11.23 -2.07 0.88
C PHE A 60 -11.26 -3.15 1.96
N VAL A 61 -11.12 -2.77 3.23
CA VAL A 61 -11.20 -3.70 4.36
C VAL A 61 -12.59 -4.31 4.47
N ASN A 62 -13.64 -3.51 4.27
CA ASN A 62 -15.03 -3.95 4.42
C ASN A 62 -15.61 -4.61 3.16
N LYS A 63 -14.87 -4.61 2.04
CA LYS A 63 -15.33 -5.21 0.80
C LYS A 63 -15.19 -6.73 0.87
N LYS A 64 -16.31 -7.43 1.09
CA LYS A 64 -16.38 -8.89 1.23
C LYS A 64 -15.78 -9.65 0.04
N ASP A 65 -16.04 -9.15 -1.18
CA ASP A 65 -15.53 -9.74 -2.43
C ASP A 65 -14.34 -8.93 -2.98
N SER A 66 -13.48 -8.41 -2.09
CA SER A 66 -12.28 -7.72 -2.53
C SER A 66 -11.30 -8.72 -3.14
N HIS A 67 -10.75 -8.36 -4.29
CA HIS A 67 -9.65 -9.07 -4.93
C HIS A 67 -8.39 -8.21 -4.98
N LEU A 68 -8.27 -7.23 -4.07
CA LEU A 68 -7.12 -6.32 -4.08
C LEU A 68 -5.86 -7.09 -3.69
N GLU A 69 -4.98 -7.27 -4.65
CA GLU A 69 -3.72 -8.00 -4.53
C GLU A 69 -2.52 -7.05 -4.36
N SER A 70 -2.58 -5.85 -4.93
CA SER A 70 -1.50 -4.86 -4.84
C SER A 70 -2.04 -3.51 -4.41
N LEU A 71 -1.44 -2.95 -3.35
CA LEU A 71 -1.73 -1.62 -2.86
C LEU A 71 -0.44 -0.81 -2.74
N ILE A 72 -0.30 0.20 -3.59
CA ILE A 72 0.86 1.08 -3.65
C ILE A 72 0.42 2.50 -3.27
N LEU A 73 0.85 2.95 -2.11
CA LEU A 73 0.56 4.27 -1.57
C LEU A 73 1.86 5.09 -1.63
N LYS A 74 1.88 6.15 -2.43
CA LYS A 74 3.02 7.07 -2.53
C LYS A 74 2.59 8.46 -2.08
N GLY A 75 3.28 9.04 -1.11
CA GLY A 75 2.85 10.35 -0.59
C GLY A 75 3.35 10.65 0.80
N CYS A 76 2.53 11.40 1.55
CA CYS A 76 2.78 11.66 2.96
C CYS A 76 2.78 10.38 3.79
N GLU A 77 3.58 10.39 4.85
CA GLU A 77 3.67 9.30 5.82
C GLU A 77 2.29 8.91 6.39
N LEU A 78 2.04 7.60 6.46
CA LEU A 78 0.86 7.03 7.10
C LEU A 78 1.09 6.83 8.60
N SER A 79 0.05 7.09 9.39
CA SER A 79 0.08 6.79 10.82
C SER A 79 0.08 5.28 11.08
N LEU A 80 0.56 4.87 12.26
CA LEU A 80 0.54 3.47 12.69
C LEU A 80 -0.85 2.84 12.53
N HIS A 81 -1.89 3.54 12.97
CA HIS A 81 -3.27 3.06 12.88
C HIS A 81 -3.71 2.84 11.42
N GLN A 82 -3.30 3.70 10.49
CA GLN A 82 -3.60 3.51 9.06
C GLN A 82 -2.92 2.26 8.50
N VAL A 83 -1.64 2.04 8.83
CA VAL A 83 -0.91 0.84 8.38
C VAL A 83 -1.51 -0.43 8.99
N GLN A 84 -1.87 -0.41 10.27
CA GLN A 84 -2.57 -1.53 10.93
C GLN A 84 -3.91 -1.84 10.27
N HIS A 85 -4.66 -0.80 9.86
CA HIS A 85 -5.92 -0.98 9.18
C HIS A 85 -5.75 -1.58 7.79
N ILE A 86 -4.71 -1.16 7.03
CA ILE A 86 -4.34 -1.77 5.75
C ILE A 86 -4.02 -3.26 5.90
N CYS A 87 -3.37 -3.65 7.00
CA CYS A 87 -3.04 -5.06 7.27
C CYS A 87 -4.27 -5.97 7.45
N LYS A 88 -5.49 -5.42 7.52
CA LYS A 88 -6.74 -6.18 7.52
C LYS A 88 -7.17 -6.65 6.13
N ILE A 89 -6.54 -6.14 5.07
CA ILE A 89 -6.80 -6.56 3.68
C ILE A 89 -6.02 -7.85 3.40
N SER A 90 -6.59 -8.99 3.77
CA SER A 90 -5.92 -10.31 3.73
C SER A 90 -5.55 -10.82 2.33
N THR A 91 -6.11 -10.21 1.28
CA THR A 91 -5.87 -10.56 -0.13
C THR A 91 -4.56 -9.98 -0.69
N LEU A 92 -3.91 -9.07 0.05
CA LEU A 92 -2.69 -8.41 -0.43
C LEU A 92 -1.53 -9.39 -0.63
N LYS A 93 -0.96 -9.31 -1.83
CA LYS A 93 0.31 -9.93 -2.25
C LYS A 93 1.43 -8.90 -2.33
N GLU A 94 1.10 -7.64 -2.56
CA GLU A 94 2.05 -6.53 -2.63
C GLU A 94 1.54 -5.33 -1.82
N LEU A 95 2.43 -4.77 -1.00
CA LEU A 95 2.15 -3.57 -0.21
C LEU A 95 3.32 -2.59 -0.31
N HIS A 96 3.07 -1.38 -0.78
CA HIS A 96 4.02 -0.26 -0.70
C HIS A 96 3.40 0.88 0.11
N VAL A 97 4.02 1.24 1.24
CA VAL A 97 3.55 2.35 2.10
C VAL A 97 4.69 3.20 2.66
N PRO A 98 4.52 4.53 2.78
CA PRO A 98 5.39 5.36 3.59
C PRO A 98 4.94 5.30 5.06
N SER A 99 5.83 4.95 5.98
CA SER A 99 5.54 4.98 7.42
C SER A 99 6.82 5.04 8.24
N LYS A 100 6.84 5.75 9.37
CA LYS A 100 7.95 5.67 10.34
C LYS A 100 7.88 4.47 11.27
N ILE A 101 6.69 3.88 11.46
CA ILE A 101 6.47 2.81 12.43
C ILE A 101 5.82 1.63 11.74
N VAL A 102 6.46 0.48 11.83
CA VAL A 102 5.97 -0.74 11.19
C VAL A 102 5.26 -1.64 12.22
N PRO A 103 3.94 -1.89 12.07
CA PRO A 103 3.22 -2.80 12.97
C PRO A 103 3.52 -4.26 12.61
N LEU A 104 4.67 -4.78 13.05
CA LEU A 104 5.16 -6.13 12.70
C LEU A 104 4.11 -7.22 12.95
N ALA A 105 3.43 -7.19 14.10
CA ALA A 105 2.40 -8.16 14.45
C ALA A 105 1.20 -8.14 13.49
N ASP A 106 0.85 -6.98 12.93
CA ASP A 106 -0.25 -6.85 11.98
C ASP A 106 0.19 -7.24 10.57
N LEU A 107 1.40 -6.86 10.15
CA LEU A 107 1.97 -7.34 8.87
C LEU A 107 2.08 -8.86 8.81
N GLN A 108 2.37 -9.50 9.94
CA GLN A 108 2.40 -10.96 10.02
C GLN A 108 1.04 -11.60 9.72
N LYS A 109 -0.08 -10.88 9.82
CA LYS A 109 -1.42 -11.37 9.46
C LYS A 109 -1.66 -11.40 7.94
N LEU A 110 -0.86 -10.66 7.16
CA LEU A 110 -0.89 -10.70 5.69
C LEU A 110 -0.17 -11.95 5.18
N THR A 111 -0.84 -13.10 5.29
CA THR A 111 -0.24 -14.41 4.97
C THR A 111 0.08 -14.58 3.48
N ASN A 112 -0.62 -13.87 2.60
CA ASN A 112 -0.41 -13.89 1.15
C ASN A 112 0.65 -12.90 0.66
N LEU A 113 1.24 -12.09 1.56
CA LEU A 113 2.15 -11.03 1.19
C LEU A 113 3.47 -11.59 0.65
N LEU A 114 3.79 -11.23 -0.59
CA LEU A 114 5.01 -11.60 -1.30
C LEU A 114 5.99 -10.44 -1.40
N TYR A 115 5.47 -9.22 -1.58
CA TYR A 115 6.27 -8.02 -1.77
C TYR A 115 5.88 -6.96 -0.75
N LEU A 116 6.86 -6.47 0.00
CA LEU A 116 6.68 -5.39 0.94
C LEU A 116 7.68 -4.29 0.65
N HIS A 117 7.20 -3.08 0.42
CA HIS A 117 8.03 -1.88 0.36
C HIS A 117 7.56 -0.90 1.45
N ILE A 118 8.45 -0.59 2.40
CA ILE A 118 8.20 0.45 3.38
C ILE A 118 9.22 1.57 3.21
N THR A 119 8.74 2.77 2.89
CA THR A 119 9.58 3.97 2.87
C THR A 119 9.61 4.55 4.28
N MET A 120 10.77 4.49 4.94
CA MET A 120 11.02 4.95 6.32
C MET A 120 12.07 6.07 6.29
N PRO A 121 11.69 7.34 6.57
CA PRO A 121 12.64 8.45 6.55
C PRO A 121 13.79 8.31 7.56
N ASP A 122 13.51 7.76 8.74
CA ASP A 122 14.42 7.74 9.90
C ASP A 122 14.58 6.30 10.46
N MET A 123 14.84 5.32 9.61
CA MET A 123 14.94 3.91 10.02
C MET A 123 16.23 3.65 10.82
N GLY A 124 16.09 3.12 12.04
CA GLY A 124 17.23 2.68 12.86
C GLY A 124 17.71 1.27 12.48
N PRO A 125 18.99 0.92 12.73
CA PRO A 125 19.56 -0.39 12.35
C PRO A 125 18.80 -1.60 12.90
N ASN A 126 18.28 -1.50 14.14
CA ASN A 126 17.57 -2.59 14.79
C ASN A 126 16.20 -2.88 14.14
N GLN A 127 15.54 -1.86 13.59
CA GLN A 127 14.22 -2.01 12.97
C GLN A 127 14.29 -2.85 11.68
N ASP A 128 15.42 -2.84 10.98
CA ASP A 128 15.60 -3.60 9.73
C ASP A 128 15.74 -5.08 10.02
N LEU A 129 16.53 -5.41 11.05
CA LEU A 129 16.67 -6.78 11.51
C LEU A 129 15.35 -7.35 12.02
N ASP A 130 14.58 -6.57 12.79
CA ASP A 130 13.28 -7.00 13.31
C ASP A 130 12.26 -7.22 12.19
N LEU A 131 12.25 -6.34 11.17
CA LEU A 131 11.40 -6.51 9.99
C LEU A 131 11.74 -7.78 9.22
N LYS A 132 13.04 -8.03 8.98
CA LYS A 132 13.53 -9.23 8.29
C LYS A 132 13.17 -10.51 9.04
N LYS A 133 13.32 -10.52 10.37
CA LYS A 133 12.94 -11.67 11.21
C LYS A 133 11.43 -11.90 11.18
N ALA A 134 10.64 -10.83 11.32
CA ALA A 134 9.19 -10.93 11.37
C ALA A 134 8.58 -11.38 10.02
N LEU A 135 9.25 -11.11 8.91
CA LEU A 135 8.75 -11.31 7.55
C LEU A 135 9.63 -12.23 6.72
N SER A 136 10.24 -13.25 7.34
CA SER A 136 11.11 -14.23 6.67
C SER A 136 10.47 -14.97 5.50
N ARG A 137 9.13 -14.96 5.39
CA ARG A 137 8.36 -15.54 4.28
C ARG A 137 8.20 -14.63 3.06
N VAL A 138 8.48 -13.33 3.19
CA VAL A 138 8.25 -12.34 2.12
C VAL A 138 9.35 -12.46 1.07
N GLN A 139 8.97 -12.52 -0.21
CA GLN A 139 9.86 -12.70 -1.36
C GLN A 139 10.72 -11.49 -1.67
N ALA A 140 10.24 -10.29 -1.36
CA ALA A 140 11.10 -9.13 -1.35
C ALA A 140 10.62 -8.12 -0.33
N SER A 141 11.53 -7.69 0.56
CA SER A 141 11.31 -6.51 1.38
C SER A 141 12.25 -5.40 0.92
N VAL A 142 11.70 -4.24 0.56
CA VAL A 142 12.44 -3.02 0.30
C VAL A 142 12.20 -2.02 1.42
N THR A 143 13.28 -1.58 2.06
CA THR A 143 13.26 -0.44 2.95
C THR A 143 13.98 0.71 2.26
N GLU A 144 13.26 1.80 2.02
CA GLU A 144 13.82 3.01 1.42
C GLU A 144 14.03 4.06 2.52
N GLN A 145 15.30 4.43 2.75
CA GLN A 145 15.66 5.57 3.58
C GLN A 145 15.76 6.82 2.71
N LYS A 146 15.05 7.88 3.11
CA LYS A 146 15.11 9.16 2.43
C LYS A 146 15.95 10.14 3.27
N GLU A 147 17.23 10.28 2.94
CA GLU A 147 18.07 11.27 3.62
C GLU A 147 17.65 12.70 3.27
N ARG A 148 17.90 13.64 4.20
CA ARG A 148 17.65 15.09 4.01
C ARG A 148 18.35 15.71 2.78
N ARG A 149 19.25 14.98 2.11
CA ARG A 149 20.01 15.41 0.92
C ARG A 149 19.51 14.85 -0.42
N GLY A 150 18.38 14.13 -0.44
CA GLY A 150 17.74 13.69 -1.69
C GLY A 150 18.31 12.39 -2.29
N LEU A 151 19.21 11.71 -1.59
CA LEU A 151 19.62 10.35 -1.94
C LEU A 151 18.68 9.36 -1.23
N ALA A 152 18.13 8.43 -2.01
CA ALA A 152 17.34 7.32 -1.54
C ALA A 152 18.18 6.05 -1.61
N TYR A 153 18.31 5.34 -0.49
CA TYR A 153 18.92 4.01 -0.46
C TYR A 153 17.81 2.98 -0.30
N SER A 154 17.74 2.03 -1.23
CA SER A 154 16.83 0.89 -1.16
C SER A 154 17.60 -0.38 -0.87
N TYR A 155 17.21 -1.11 0.18
CA TYR A 155 17.74 -2.43 0.47
C TYR A 155 16.77 -3.47 -0.04
N VAL A 156 17.14 -4.25 -1.06
CA VAL A 156 16.32 -5.38 -1.53
C VAL A 156 16.76 -6.63 -0.79
N ASN A 157 15.87 -7.18 0.06
CA ASN A 157 16.09 -8.50 0.64
C ASN A 157 15.39 -9.55 -0.21
N ILE A 158 16.16 -10.37 -0.93
CA ILE A 158 15.64 -11.51 -1.70
C ILE A 158 15.86 -12.77 -0.84
N PRO A 159 14.83 -13.58 -0.52
CA PRO A 159 15.03 -14.78 0.26
C PRO A 159 15.95 -15.76 -0.49
N PRO A 160 16.73 -16.57 0.25
CA PRO A 160 17.69 -17.50 -0.33
C PRO A 160 17.07 -18.47 -1.35
N THR A 161 15.77 -18.75 -1.24
CA THR A 161 15.03 -19.68 -2.12
C THR A 161 14.83 -19.19 -3.55
N LEU A 162 15.13 -17.92 -3.84
CA LEU A 162 15.02 -17.31 -5.17
C LEU A 162 16.39 -16.98 -5.80
N MET A 163 17.50 -17.34 -5.14
CA MET A 163 18.85 -17.24 -5.70
C MET A 163 19.26 -18.57 -6.35
N ASN A 164 18.69 -18.86 -7.51
CA ASN A 164 19.17 -19.90 -8.42
C ASN A 164 19.72 -19.24 -9.69
#